data_AF-A0A8G1J4J8-F1
#
_entry.id   AF-A0A8G1J4J8-F1
#
_cell.length_a   1.000
_cell.length_b   1.000
_cell.length_c   1.000
_cell.angle_alpha   90.00
_cell.angle_beta   90.00
_cell.angle_gamma   90.00
#
_symmetry.space_group_name_H-M   'P 1'
#
loop_
_entity.id
_entity.type
_entity.pdbx_description
1 polymer ?
#
loop_
_entity_poly.entity_id
_entity_poly.type
_entity_poly.pdbx_seq_one_letter_code
_entity_poly.pdbx_strand_id
1 'polypeptide(L)'
;MLTKDAVAKIRNSDLNGGVLVMKSIPSEELFVVISVETSRDVRVPVDIPTEYSKLRWGDITHPAQWMRPSRPDLHVRHRAMIRRPGTGISFEGFHELVPGVSDPGNGLGLMVTHDPGLSVEAREFGASEFAGWLVQRTGVEPISLVIEPEVVGIGQLASLWPIEQLKAHSVILVGCGSIGGAAAEALAGYGIGRIELIDPDRFLWHNMVRHVLGAESVGRRKVDALKDHLKERWPNLHVETRRLDVVADAHLVRPLVDGVDLVLCAADGIAPRRVVSHLSRRAGKPSVLACVLDDGAIGEVIRLRPTPRFGCLLCHRQHLSDQGTLDPEADQELAYGTGQVHKPMTAVPPDLHYIGTLMAKIAIATLLESLHGDHTQRLPGEYALLGLRPARLYQAPFDLQKAGEIRWLSIPAPRPTCFTCGSA
;
A
#
# COMPACT_ATOMS: atom_id res chain seq x y z
N MET A 1 20.82 -11.14 7.52
CA MET A 1 20.34 -9.84 6.99
C MET A 1 21.37 -8.76 7.31
N LEU A 2 21.75 -7.98 6.30
CA LEU A 2 22.54 -6.75 6.46
C LEU A 2 21.61 -5.56 6.29
N THR A 3 21.58 -4.67 7.29
CA THR A 3 20.87 -3.38 7.15
C THR A 3 21.67 -2.43 6.28
N LYS A 4 21.01 -1.38 5.79
CA LYS A 4 21.64 -0.32 4.99
C LYS A 4 22.83 0.31 5.71
N ASP A 5 22.71 0.52 7.02
CA ASP A 5 23.77 1.10 7.84
C ASP A 5 24.95 0.14 8.03
N ALA A 6 24.69 -1.17 8.21
CA ALA A 6 25.76 -2.18 8.22
C ALA A 6 26.52 -2.22 6.88
N VAL A 7 25.79 -2.17 5.75
CA VAL A 7 26.37 -2.10 4.40
C VAL A 7 27.25 -0.86 4.26
N ALA A 8 26.75 0.32 4.64
CA ALA A 8 27.51 1.57 4.56
C ALA A 8 28.80 1.50 5.38
N LYS A 9 28.74 0.94 6.59
CA LYS A 9 29.92 0.75 7.46
C LYS A 9 30.97 -0.18 6.87
N ILE A 10 30.55 -1.29 6.27
CA ILE A 10 31.48 -2.21 5.60
C ILE A 10 32.08 -1.58 4.34
N ARG A 11 31.26 -0.91 3.52
CA ARG A 11 31.71 -0.23 2.29
C ARG A 11 32.76 0.84 2.59
N ASN A 12 32.55 1.64 3.64
CA ASN A 12 33.39 2.76 4.02
C ASN A 12 34.55 2.38 4.97
N SER A 13 34.72 1.10 5.30
CA SER A 13 35.78 0.64 6.19
C SER A 13 37.15 0.65 5.50
N ASP A 14 38.19 1.06 6.24
CA ASP A 14 39.59 1.00 5.79
C ASP A 14 40.20 -0.41 5.94
N LEU A 15 39.51 -1.32 6.62
CA LEU A 15 39.95 -2.70 6.79
C LEU A 15 39.65 -3.56 5.55
N ASN A 16 40.46 -4.60 5.34
CA ASN A 16 40.16 -5.67 4.38
C ASN A 16 39.35 -6.82 5.00
N GLY A 17 39.11 -6.76 6.31
CA GLY A 17 38.20 -7.63 7.03
C GLY A 17 38.17 -7.31 8.51
N GLY A 18 37.12 -7.75 9.19
CA GLY A 18 36.91 -7.50 10.61
C GLY A 18 35.80 -8.36 11.19
N VAL A 19 35.50 -8.16 12.47
CA VAL A 19 34.45 -8.89 13.19
C VAL A 19 33.09 -8.23 12.98
N LEU A 20 32.07 -9.06 12.75
CA LEU A 20 30.66 -8.72 12.86
C LEU A 20 30.12 -9.30 14.17
N VAL A 21 29.21 -8.59 14.81
CA VAL A 21 28.35 -9.20 15.84
C VAL A 21 26.95 -9.28 15.29
N MET A 22 26.38 -10.47 15.34
CA MET A 22 25.03 -10.75 14.85
C MET A 22 24.13 -11.18 16.00
N LYS A 23 22.87 -10.75 16.01
CA LYS A 23 21.83 -11.40 16.82
C LYS A 23 21.23 -12.56 16.05
N SER A 24 21.05 -13.69 16.72
CA SER A 24 20.30 -14.83 16.19
C SER A 24 18.84 -14.77 16.62
N ILE A 25 17.96 -15.10 15.69
CA ILE A 25 16.54 -15.37 15.91
C ILE A 25 16.32 -16.83 15.51
N PRO A 26 16.57 -17.80 16.41
CA PRO A 26 16.63 -19.22 16.05
C PRO A 26 15.32 -19.77 15.46
N SER A 27 14.17 -19.25 15.90
CA SER A 27 12.86 -19.67 15.39
C SER A 27 12.65 -19.37 13.90
N GLU A 28 13.43 -18.44 13.36
CA GLU A 28 13.34 -17.98 11.96
C GLU A 28 14.62 -18.30 11.16
N GLU A 29 15.57 -19.03 11.76
CA GLU A 29 16.91 -19.31 11.19
C GLU A 29 17.61 -18.04 10.67
N LEU A 30 17.40 -16.91 11.35
CA LEU A 30 17.80 -15.59 10.88
C LEU A 30 18.89 -14.99 11.77
N PHE A 31 19.92 -14.43 11.12
CA PHE A 31 20.93 -13.59 11.76
C PHE A 31 20.80 -12.14 11.31
N VAL A 32 20.86 -11.19 12.24
CA VAL A 32 20.83 -9.75 11.98
C VAL A 32 22.13 -9.12 12.47
N VAL A 33 22.85 -8.42 11.60
CA VAL A 33 24.08 -7.71 11.98
C VAL A 33 23.73 -6.52 12.89
N ILE A 34 24.33 -6.47 14.08
CA ILE A 34 24.10 -5.42 15.09
C ILE A 34 25.35 -4.57 15.37
N SER A 35 26.53 -5.00 14.97
CA SER A 35 27.73 -4.16 14.98
C SER A 35 28.74 -4.62 13.94
N VAL A 36 29.55 -3.67 13.46
CA VAL A 36 30.60 -3.88 12.47
C VAL A 36 31.91 -3.32 13.02
N GLU A 37 32.98 -4.11 12.97
CA GLU A 37 34.33 -3.60 13.17
C GLU A 37 34.79 -2.84 11.92
N THR A 38 35.08 -1.55 12.08
CA THR A 38 35.40 -0.63 10.97
C THR A 38 36.85 -0.14 10.98
N SER A 39 37.52 -0.25 12.12
CA SER A 39 38.98 -0.09 12.29
C SER A 39 39.43 -1.03 13.41
N ARG A 40 40.75 -1.28 13.52
CA ARG A 40 41.28 -2.28 14.46
C ARG A 40 40.77 -2.02 15.87
N ASP A 41 40.11 -3.02 16.46
CA ASP A 41 39.55 -2.99 17.82
C ASP A 41 38.44 -1.95 18.03
N VAL A 42 37.90 -1.36 16.94
CA VAL A 42 36.79 -0.39 16.99
C VAL A 42 35.54 -0.99 16.36
N ARG A 43 34.60 -1.38 17.22
CA ARG A 43 33.27 -1.84 16.81
C ARG A 43 32.26 -0.71 16.89
N VAL A 44 31.55 -0.50 15.79
CA VAL A 44 30.51 0.52 15.69
C VAL A 44 29.15 -0.19 15.68
N PRO A 45 28.20 0.18 16.55
CA PRO A 45 26.86 -0.40 16.56
C PRO A 45 26.14 -0.05 15.25
N VAL A 46 25.37 -0.98 14.71
CA VAL A 46 24.54 -0.78 13.52
C VAL A 46 23.19 -0.20 13.95
N ASP A 47 22.76 0.86 13.28
CA ASP A 47 21.42 1.40 13.44
C ASP A 47 20.41 0.48 12.73
N ILE A 48 19.45 0.00 13.50
CA ILE A 48 18.33 -0.81 13.01
C ILE A 48 17.11 0.06 13.22
N PRO A 49 16.45 0.59 12.17
CA PRO A 49 15.32 1.51 12.33
C PRO A 49 14.23 0.96 13.24
N THR A 50 13.50 1.86 13.93
CA THR A 50 12.47 1.52 14.92
C THR A 50 11.34 0.67 14.36
N GLU A 51 11.08 0.82 13.07
CA GLU A 51 10.07 0.11 12.29
C GLU A 51 10.39 -1.39 12.19
N TYR A 52 11.67 -1.76 12.32
CA TYR A 52 12.12 -3.14 12.35
C TYR A 52 12.19 -3.68 13.77
N SER A 53 11.15 -3.43 14.56
CA SER A 53 11.08 -3.87 15.95
C SER A 53 11.47 -5.34 16.10
N LYS A 54 10.96 -6.23 15.23
CA LYS A 54 11.29 -7.67 15.16
C LYS A 54 12.78 -7.99 14.93
N LEU A 55 13.49 -7.17 14.16
CA LEU A 55 14.93 -7.37 13.91
C LEU A 55 15.80 -7.00 15.12
N ARG A 56 15.22 -6.32 16.11
CA ARG A 56 15.89 -5.97 17.37
C ARG A 56 15.77 -7.08 18.44
N TRP A 57 14.88 -8.07 18.23
CA TRP A 57 14.66 -9.20 19.14
C TRP A 57 15.80 -10.21 19.04
N GLY A 58 16.02 -10.97 20.12
CA GLY A 58 17.08 -11.96 20.23
C GLY A 58 18.15 -11.55 21.26
N ASP A 59 18.49 -12.50 22.11
CA ASP A 59 19.46 -12.31 23.22
C ASP A 59 20.80 -12.99 22.92
N ILE A 60 20.83 -13.89 21.93
CA ILE A 60 22.02 -14.66 21.59
C ILE A 60 22.80 -13.90 20.51
N THR A 61 23.99 -13.44 20.90
CA THR A 61 24.94 -12.82 19.97
C THR A 61 25.92 -13.86 19.43
N HIS A 62 26.12 -13.86 18.12
CA HIS A 62 27.11 -14.68 17.45
C HIS A 62 28.19 -13.80 16.82
N PRO A 63 29.48 -14.09 17.06
CA PRO A 63 30.55 -13.48 16.28
C PRO A 63 30.52 -14.03 14.85
N ALA A 64 30.76 -13.16 13.90
CA ALA A 64 30.91 -13.47 12.50
C ALA A 64 32.08 -12.66 11.93
N GLN A 65 32.49 -12.95 10.70
CA GLN A 65 33.55 -12.21 10.02
C GLN A 65 33.00 -11.50 8.80
N TRP A 66 33.59 -10.37 8.44
CA TRP A 66 33.44 -9.81 7.10
C TRP A 66 34.80 -9.61 6.47
N MET A 67 34.93 -9.87 5.16
CA MET A 67 36.22 -9.76 4.44
C MET A 67 36.04 -9.32 3.00
N ARG A 68 37.07 -8.66 2.43
CA ARG A 68 37.19 -8.43 1.00
C ARG A 68 37.88 -9.63 0.35
N PRO A 69 37.28 -10.27 -0.67
CA PRO A 69 37.93 -11.38 -1.35
C PRO A 69 39.14 -10.88 -2.15
N SER A 70 40.13 -11.75 -2.32
CA SER A 70 41.31 -11.46 -3.14
C SER A 70 41.07 -11.65 -4.64
N ARG A 71 40.01 -12.38 -5.01
CA ARG A 71 39.62 -12.64 -6.40
C ARG A 71 38.16 -12.25 -6.68
N PRO A 72 37.85 -11.69 -7.86
CA PRO A 72 36.53 -11.18 -8.22
C PRO A 72 35.51 -12.29 -8.57
N ASP A 73 35.93 -13.54 -8.75
CA ASP A 73 35.05 -14.63 -9.17
C ASP A 73 34.28 -15.29 -8.01
N LEU A 74 34.66 -14.98 -6.75
CA LEU A 74 34.05 -15.61 -5.58
C LEU A 74 32.53 -15.39 -5.50
N HIS A 75 32.06 -14.18 -5.83
CA HIS A 75 30.64 -13.83 -5.75
C HIS A 75 29.83 -14.44 -6.90
N VAL A 76 30.47 -14.69 -8.06
CA VAL A 76 29.88 -15.48 -9.15
C VAL A 76 29.74 -16.94 -8.75
N ARG A 77 30.76 -17.52 -8.09
CA ARG A 77 30.69 -18.88 -7.53
C ARG A 77 29.60 -18.98 -6.48
N HIS A 78 29.49 -18.01 -5.58
CA HIS A 78 28.41 -17.92 -4.58
C HIS A 78 27.04 -18.02 -5.25
N ARG A 79 26.80 -17.20 -6.28
CA ARG A 79 25.53 -17.19 -7.02
C ARG A 79 25.24 -18.54 -7.69
N ALA A 80 26.25 -19.19 -8.25
CA ALA A 80 26.10 -20.51 -8.86
C ALA A 80 25.78 -21.59 -7.82
N MET A 81 26.41 -21.56 -6.65
CA MET A 81 26.24 -22.55 -5.59
C MET A 81 24.90 -22.37 -4.84
N ILE A 82 24.43 -21.14 -4.59
CA ILE A 82 23.10 -20.91 -3.99
C ILE A 82 21.97 -21.56 -4.80
N ARG A 83 22.13 -21.66 -6.13
CA ARG A 83 21.14 -22.31 -7.01
C ARG A 83 21.22 -23.84 -6.99
N ARG A 84 22.21 -24.42 -6.31
CA ARG A 84 22.51 -25.86 -6.26
C ARG A 84 22.75 -26.30 -4.80
N PRO A 85 21.70 -26.70 -4.07
CA PRO A 85 21.83 -27.15 -2.69
C PRO A 85 22.85 -28.29 -2.54
N GLY A 86 23.60 -28.29 -1.44
CA GLY A 86 24.64 -29.30 -1.17
C GLY A 86 25.95 -29.09 -1.94
N THR A 87 26.14 -27.94 -2.58
CA THR A 87 27.43 -27.56 -3.18
C THR A 87 28.19 -26.60 -2.27
N GLY A 88 29.49 -26.85 -2.11
CA GLY A 88 30.40 -26.05 -1.30
C GLY A 88 31.83 -26.11 -1.83
N ILE A 89 32.72 -25.34 -1.22
CA ILE A 89 34.15 -25.31 -1.52
C ILE A 89 34.89 -25.90 -0.32
N SER A 90 36.03 -26.56 -0.51
CA SER A 90 36.87 -26.94 0.63
C SER A 90 37.31 -25.70 1.41
N PHE A 91 37.54 -25.84 2.71
CA PHE A 91 38.04 -24.73 3.53
C PHE A 91 39.36 -24.18 2.98
N GLU A 92 40.28 -25.06 2.55
CA GLU A 92 41.55 -24.67 1.94
C GLU A 92 41.35 -23.86 0.65
N GLY A 93 40.50 -24.35 -0.27
CA GLY A 93 40.20 -23.63 -1.50
C GLY A 93 39.47 -22.31 -1.27
N PHE A 94 38.70 -22.20 -0.19
CA PHE A 94 38.08 -20.94 0.22
C PHE A 94 39.10 -19.96 0.83
N HIS A 95 40.04 -20.45 1.63
CA HIS A 95 41.11 -19.66 2.24
C HIS A 95 42.03 -19.04 1.18
N GLU A 96 42.27 -19.72 0.05
CA GLU A 96 42.98 -19.15 -1.11
C GLU A 96 42.24 -17.96 -1.74
N LEU A 97 40.91 -17.96 -1.71
CA LEU A 97 40.07 -16.90 -2.28
C LEU A 97 39.89 -15.73 -1.31
N VAL A 98 39.87 -16.01 0.00
CA VAL A 98 39.71 -15.04 1.08
C VAL A 98 40.84 -15.18 2.10
N PRO A 99 42.05 -14.67 1.79
CA PRO A 99 43.19 -14.75 2.70
C PRO A 99 42.89 -14.04 4.02
N GLY A 100 43.07 -14.75 5.14
CA GLY A 100 42.81 -14.24 6.48
C GLY A 100 41.47 -14.66 7.11
N VAL A 101 40.65 -15.44 6.40
CA VAL A 101 39.50 -16.12 7.04
C VAL A 101 40.00 -17.01 8.17
N SER A 102 39.40 -16.88 9.35
CA SER A 102 39.79 -17.70 10.50
C SER A 102 39.16 -19.09 10.43
N ASP A 103 39.90 -20.11 10.86
CA ASP A 103 39.35 -21.44 11.09
C ASP A 103 38.42 -21.39 12.32
N PRO A 104 37.11 -21.64 12.16
CA PRO A 104 36.17 -21.65 13.29
C PRO A 104 36.34 -22.87 14.21
N GLY A 105 37.32 -23.75 13.93
CA GLY A 105 37.58 -24.94 14.71
C GLY A 105 36.54 -26.02 14.46
N ASN A 106 36.02 -26.60 15.54
CA ASN A 106 34.87 -27.51 15.49
C ASN A 106 33.52 -26.77 15.46
N GLY A 107 33.55 -25.43 15.46
CA GLY A 107 32.35 -24.59 15.44
C GLY A 107 31.88 -24.25 14.03
N LEU A 108 30.73 -23.56 13.98
CA LEU A 108 30.19 -22.94 12.78
C LEU A 108 30.65 -21.48 12.72
N GLY A 109 31.38 -21.12 11.67
CA GLY A 109 31.74 -19.74 11.37
C GLY A 109 30.74 -19.11 10.43
N LEU A 110 30.22 -17.94 10.76
CA LEU A 110 29.44 -17.12 9.84
C LEU A 110 30.36 -16.07 9.22
N MET A 111 30.24 -15.89 7.91
CA MET A 111 31.05 -14.89 7.21
C MET A 111 30.28 -14.16 6.12
N VAL A 112 30.63 -12.90 5.90
CA VAL A 112 30.17 -12.07 4.80
C VAL A 112 31.37 -11.63 3.97
N THR A 113 31.36 -11.85 2.66
CA THR A 113 32.35 -11.24 1.77
C THR A 113 31.78 -10.00 1.09
N HIS A 114 32.62 -8.98 0.88
CA HIS A 114 32.29 -7.74 0.18
C HIS A 114 33.26 -7.53 -0.98
N ASP A 115 32.75 -7.60 -2.22
CA ASP A 115 33.51 -7.34 -3.44
C ASP A 115 33.11 -5.98 -4.04
N PRO A 116 33.84 -4.89 -3.72
CA PRO A 116 33.57 -3.57 -4.27
C PRO A 116 33.88 -3.48 -5.78
N GLY A 117 34.67 -4.43 -6.31
CA GLY A 117 35.11 -4.49 -7.71
C GLY A 117 34.24 -5.37 -8.59
N LEU A 118 33.07 -5.82 -8.11
CA LEU A 118 32.21 -6.75 -8.83
C LEU A 118 31.85 -6.23 -10.23
N SER A 119 32.18 -7.02 -11.26
CA SER A 119 32.01 -6.62 -12.66
C SER A 119 30.54 -6.48 -13.07
N VAL A 120 30.27 -5.76 -14.16
CA VAL A 120 28.92 -5.58 -14.70
C VAL A 120 28.35 -6.93 -15.14
N GLU A 121 29.14 -7.78 -15.78
CA GLU A 121 28.73 -9.11 -16.24
C GLU A 121 28.35 -10.02 -15.06
N ALA A 122 29.07 -9.92 -13.94
CA ALA A 122 28.75 -10.66 -12.72
C ALA A 122 27.40 -10.20 -12.14
N ARG A 123 27.12 -8.89 -12.16
CA ARG A 123 25.82 -8.33 -11.72
C ARG A 123 24.68 -8.77 -12.63
N GLU A 124 24.88 -8.80 -13.94
CA GLU A 124 23.91 -9.31 -14.91
C GLU A 124 23.62 -10.80 -14.72
N PHE A 125 24.63 -11.59 -14.33
CA PHE A 125 24.45 -12.98 -13.90
C PHE A 125 23.70 -13.12 -12.56
N GLY A 126 23.48 -12.00 -11.86
CA GLY A 126 22.77 -11.91 -10.59
C GLY A 126 23.66 -12.17 -9.37
N ALA A 127 24.98 -12.01 -9.49
CA ALA A 127 25.87 -11.91 -8.34
C ALA A 127 25.66 -10.58 -7.62
N SER A 128 25.87 -10.57 -6.30
CA SER A 128 25.75 -9.39 -5.45
C SER A 128 27.13 -8.99 -4.95
N GLU A 129 27.35 -7.70 -4.69
CA GLU A 129 28.60 -7.18 -4.08
C GLU A 129 28.81 -7.71 -2.66
N PHE A 130 27.79 -8.26 -2.00
CA PHE A 130 27.91 -8.98 -0.75
C PHE A 130 27.45 -10.44 -0.90
N ALA A 131 28.20 -11.37 -0.31
CA ALA A 131 27.87 -12.79 -0.28
C ALA A 131 28.02 -13.35 1.13
N GLY A 132 27.09 -14.22 1.55
CA GLY A 132 27.10 -14.87 2.85
C GLY A 132 27.65 -16.30 2.76
N TRP A 133 28.40 -16.70 3.78
CA TRP A 133 29.06 -18.00 3.85
C TRP A 133 28.91 -18.66 5.22
N LEU A 134 28.68 -19.97 5.21
CA LEU A 134 28.84 -20.85 6.35
C LEU A 134 30.21 -21.51 6.23
N VAL A 135 31.11 -21.18 7.15
CA VAL A 135 32.49 -21.66 7.17
C VAL A 135 32.60 -22.77 8.20
N GLN A 136 33.08 -23.94 7.78
CA GLN A 136 33.45 -25.06 8.63
C GLN A 136 34.80 -25.61 8.17
N ARG A 137 35.49 -26.35 9.03
CA ARG A 137 36.76 -26.99 8.64
C ARG A 137 36.59 -28.01 7.51
N THR A 138 35.43 -28.66 7.44
CA THR A 138 35.09 -29.64 6.40
C THR A 138 34.72 -29.01 5.06
N GLY A 139 34.39 -27.73 5.03
CA GLY A 139 33.95 -27.04 3.82
C GLY A 139 33.27 -25.70 4.10
N VAL A 140 33.07 -24.94 3.03
CA VAL A 140 32.39 -23.65 3.04
C VAL A 140 31.19 -23.70 2.11
N GLU A 141 30.03 -23.40 2.65
CA GLU A 141 28.77 -23.43 1.94
C GLU A 141 28.23 -22.00 1.79
N PRO A 142 27.57 -21.67 0.67
CA PRO A 142 26.93 -20.37 0.54
C PRO A 142 25.67 -20.30 1.40
N ILE A 143 25.43 -19.16 2.03
CA ILE A 143 24.15 -18.85 2.69
C ILE A 143 23.48 -17.65 2.04
N SER A 144 22.15 -17.65 2.08
CA SER A 144 21.35 -16.54 1.57
C SER A 144 21.62 -15.28 2.38
N LEU A 145 22.00 -14.21 1.67
CA LEU A 145 22.24 -12.91 2.25
C LEU A 145 21.22 -11.91 1.72
N VAL A 146 20.33 -11.46 2.61
CA VAL A 146 19.40 -10.37 2.31
C VAL A 146 20.05 -9.05 2.73
N ILE A 147 20.16 -8.15 1.76
CA ILE A 147 20.65 -6.78 1.94
C ILE A 147 19.44 -5.86 1.89
N GLU A 148 19.31 -5.00 2.88
CA GLU A 148 18.28 -3.97 2.89
C GLU A 148 18.50 -2.98 1.73
N PRO A 149 17.47 -2.68 0.92
CA PRO A 149 17.62 -1.75 -0.20
C PRO A 149 17.86 -0.32 0.28
N GLU A 150 18.51 0.49 -0.56
CA GLU A 150 18.80 1.90 -0.21
C GLU A 150 17.52 2.76 -0.10
N VAL A 151 16.50 2.41 -0.88
CA VAL A 151 15.17 3.01 -0.89
C VAL A 151 14.17 1.96 -0.43
N VAL A 152 13.34 2.31 0.55
CA VAL A 152 12.32 1.44 1.14
C VAL A 152 10.90 1.94 0.82
N GLY A 153 9.90 1.09 1.08
CA GLY A 153 8.49 1.43 0.87
C GLY A 153 8.17 1.69 -0.59
N ILE A 154 7.20 2.57 -0.83
CA ILE A 154 6.72 2.88 -2.18
C ILE A 154 7.80 3.48 -3.08
N GLY A 155 8.82 4.15 -2.52
CA GLY A 155 9.90 4.77 -3.30
C GLY A 155 10.65 3.80 -4.21
N GLN A 156 10.61 2.50 -3.92
CA GLN A 156 11.15 1.44 -4.79
C GLN A 156 10.47 1.39 -6.17
N LEU A 157 9.27 1.96 -6.31
CA LEU A 157 8.54 2.03 -7.57
C LEU A 157 8.74 3.36 -8.31
N ALA A 158 9.61 4.27 -7.85
CA ALA A 158 9.73 5.62 -8.42
C ALA A 158 10.10 5.65 -9.91
N SER A 159 10.80 4.63 -10.42
CA SER A 159 11.14 4.49 -11.84
C SER A 159 10.01 3.86 -12.68
N LEU A 160 9.01 3.25 -12.04
CA LEU A 160 7.94 2.49 -12.68
C LEU A 160 6.55 3.13 -12.50
N TRP A 161 6.42 4.04 -11.54
CA TRP A 161 5.16 4.64 -11.12
C TRP A 161 5.36 6.12 -10.77
N PRO A 162 4.44 7.04 -11.14
CA PRO A 162 4.61 8.49 -10.99
C PRO A 162 4.39 8.96 -9.52
N ILE A 163 5.16 8.41 -8.59
CA ILE A 163 5.04 8.69 -7.15
C ILE A 163 5.24 10.18 -6.86
N GLU A 164 6.25 10.82 -7.46
CA GLU A 164 6.55 12.23 -7.17
C GLU A 164 5.43 13.17 -7.63
N GLN A 165 4.69 12.80 -8.68
CA GLN A 165 3.50 13.53 -9.10
C GLN A 165 2.37 13.36 -8.09
N LEU A 166 2.09 12.12 -7.68
CA LEU A 166 0.99 11.80 -6.77
C LEU A 166 1.24 12.31 -5.34
N LYS A 167 2.49 12.39 -4.89
CA LYS A 167 2.87 12.97 -3.60
C LYS A 167 2.51 14.45 -3.48
N ALA A 168 2.39 15.18 -4.59
CA ALA A 168 1.98 16.59 -4.57
C ALA A 168 0.47 16.77 -4.36
N HIS A 169 -0.31 15.68 -4.44
CA HIS A 169 -1.77 15.74 -4.45
C HIS A 169 -2.38 15.37 -3.11
N SER A 170 -3.55 15.94 -2.87
CA SER A 170 -4.33 15.82 -1.67
C SER A 170 -5.77 15.40 -1.98
N VAL A 171 -6.32 14.54 -1.13
CA VAL A 171 -7.70 14.06 -1.28
C VAL A 171 -8.46 14.12 0.03
N ILE A 172 -9.77 14.31 -0.06
CA ILE A 172 -10.70 14.04 1.05
C ILE A 172 -11.30 12.66 0.87
N LEU A 173 -11.41 11.89 1.94
CA LEU A 173 -12.17 10.65 1.98
C LEU A 173 -13.28 10.74 3.03
N VAL A 174 -14.52 10.83 2.55
CA VAL A 174 -15.73 10.82 3.37
C VAL A 174 -16.23 9.39 3.55
N GLY A 175 -16.34 8.94 4.79
CA GLY A 175 -16.64 7.57 5.16
C GLY A 175 -15.37 6.74 5.30
N CYS A 176 -15.04 6.37 6.53
CA CYS A 176 -13.93 5.50 6.92
C CYS A 176 -14.48 4.14 7.39
N GLY A 177 -15.52 3.64 6.72
CA GLY A 177 -16.01 2.27 6.85
C GLY A 177 -15.20 1.28 6.01
N SER A 178 -15.78 0.12 5.69
CA SER A 178 -15.09 -0.95 4.95
C SER A 178 -14.52 -0.52 3.60
N ILE A 179 -15.34 0.12 2.75
CA ILE A 179 -14.92 0.61 1.42
C ILE A 179 -13.90 1.74 1.58
N GLY A 180 -14.16 2.67 2.50
CA GLY A 180 -13.29 3.80 2.77
C GLY A 180 -11.91 3.40 3.28
N GLY A 181 -11.84 2.50 4.26
CA GLY A 181 -10.57 1.99 4.79
C GLY A 181 -9.71 1.33 3.69
N ALA A 182 -10.35 0.49 2.85
CA ALA A 182 -9.70 -0.13 1.70
C ALA A 182 -9.23 0.91 0.67
N ALA A 183 -10.05 1.93 0.38
CA ALA A 183 -9.67 3.03 -0.50
C ALA A 183 -8.50 3.84 0.06
N ALA A 184 -8.47 4.10 1.37
CA ALA A 184 -7.39 4.84 2.02
C ALA A 184 -6.05 4.08 1.94
N GLU A 185 -6.04 2.78 2.21
CA GLU A 185 -4.86 1.93 2.02
C GLU A 185 -4.39 1.93 0.56
N ALA A 186 -5.33 1.79 -0.39
CA ALA A 186 -5.01 1.79 -1.81
C ALA A 186 -4.43 3.14 -2.27
N LEU A 187 -5.03 4.26 -1.85
CA LEU A 187 -4.53 5.62 -2.15
C LEU A 187 -3.10 5.84 -1.60
N ALA A 188 -2.86 5.41 -0.36
CA ALA A 188 -1.53 5.44 0.24
C ALA A 188 -0.53 4.55 -0.53
N GLY A 189 -0.97 3.36 -0.95
CA GLY A 189 -0.22 2.44 -1.79
C GLY A 189 0.08 2.96 -3.20
N TYR A 190 -0.75 3.85 -3.73
CA TYR A 190 -0.49 4.57 -4.98
C TYR A 190 0.43 5.78 -4.81
N GLY A 191 0.67 6.23 -3.57
CA GLY A 191 1.61 7.31 -3.27
C GLY A 191 0.98 8.69 -3.22
N ILE A 192 -0.31 8.81 -2.91
CA ILE A 192 -0.91 10.12 -2.60
C ILE A 192 -0.16 10.78 -1.44
N GLY A 193 0.04 12.10 -1.49
CA GLY A 193 0.79 12.81 -0.46
C GLY A 193 -0.03 13.11 0.79
N ARG A 194 -1.31 13.45 0.61
CA ARG A 194 -2.21 13.89 1.68
C ARG A 194 -3.59 13.25 1.59
N ILE A 195 -4.08 12.70 2.70
CA ILE A 195 -5.45 12.23 2.86
C ILE A 195 -6.10 12.94 4.06
N GLU A 196 -7.24 13.57 3.83
CA GLU A 196 -8.10 14.11 4.89
C GLU A 196 -9.31 13.19 5.10
N LEU A 197 -9.34 12.50 6.23
CA LEU A 197 -10.34 11.50 6.60
C LEU A 197 -11.52 12.16 7.31
N ILE A 198 -12.74 11.90 6.86
CA ILE A 198 -13.97 12.42 7.44
C ILE A 198 -14.91 11.26 7.79
N ASP A 199 -15.12 11.02 9.08
CA ASP A 199 -16.09 10.03 9.58
C ASP A 199 -16.44 10.35 11.05
N PRO A 200 -17.74 10.37 11.43
CA PRO A 200 -18.14 10.69 12.79
C PRO A 200 -18.05 9.48 13.75
N ASP A 201 -17.96 8.26 13.24
CA ASP A 201 -18.20 7.06 14.03
C ASP A 201 -17.00 6.59 14.86
N ARG A 202 -17.31 5.68 15.77
CA ARG A 202 -16.34 4.80 16.42
C ARG A 202 -16.28 3.45 15.73
N PHE A 203 -15.12 2.81 15.83
CA PHE A 203 -14.92 1.44 15.40
C PHE A 203 -15.47 0.47 16.45
N LEU A 204 -16.32 -0.47 16.05
CA LEU A 204 -16.97 -1.44 16.92
C LEU A 204 -16.74 -2.86 16.41
N TRP A 205 -16.96 -3.86 17.26
CA TRP A 205 -16.71 -5.28 16.93
C TRP A 205 -17.35 -5.76 15.62
N HIS A 206 -18.57 -5.30 15.33
CA HIS A 206 -19.27 -5.68 14.10
C HIS A 206 -18.61 -5.10 12.83
N ASN A 207 -17.72 -4.10 12.94
CA ASN A 207 -16.98 -3.55 11.81
C ASN A 207 -15.75 -4.41 11.46
N MET A 208 -15.12 -5.03 12.47
CA MET A 208 -13.87 -5.78 12.34
C MET A 208 -13.91 -6.85 11.27
N VAL A 209 -15.04 -7.53 11.10
CA VAL A 209 -15.19 -8.59 10.09
C VAL A 209 -14.91 -8.10 8.67
N ARG A 210 -15.17 -6.81 8.38
CA ARG A 210 -15.16 -6.24 7.03
C ARG A 210 -14.29 -5.00 6.86
N HIS A 211 -13.54 -4.60 7.86
CA HIS A 211 -12.71 -3.39 7.82
C HIS A 211 -11.22 -3.75 7.82
N VAL A 212 -10.38 -2.85 7.31
CA VAL A 212 -8.90 -2.99 7.38
C VAL A 212 -8.32 -2.92 8.80
N LEU A 213 -9.11 -2.51 9.79
CA LEU A 213 -8.67 -2.28 11.16
C LEU A 213 -8.95 -3.52 12.01
N GLY A 214 -8.09 -3.79 12.98
CA GLY A 214 -8.19 -4.96 13.85
C GLY A 214 -8.88 -4.69 15.19
N ALA A 215 -8.80 -5.69 16.07
CA ALA A 215 -9.42 -5.68 17.39
C ALA A 215 -8.88 -4.55 18.29
N GLU A 216 -7.62 -4.17 18.12
CA GLU A 216 -6.97 -3.07 18.82
C GLU A 216 -7.62 -1.70 18.55
N SER A 217 -8.42 -1.61 17.49
CA SER A 217 -9.12 -0.39 17.11
C SER A 217 -10.49 -0.21 17.76
N VAL A 218 -11.02 -1.23 18.43
CA VAL A 218 -12.37 -1.22 19.01
C VAL A 218 -12.52 -0.11 20.07
N GLY A 219 -13.58 0.70 19.93
CA GLY A 219 -13.87 1.85 20.78
C GLY A 219 -13.21 3.16 20.33
N ARG A 220 -12.19 3.11 19.47
CA ARG A 220 -11.52 4.31 18.93
C ARG A 220 -12.39 4.97 17.86
N ARG A 221 -12.14 6.26 17.56
CA ARG A 221 -12.73 6.93 16.40
C ARG A 221 -12.16 6.32 15.13
N LYS A 222 -13.02 6.01 14.14
CA LYS A 222 -12.58 5.34 12.90
C LYS A 222 -11.46 6.13 12.22
N VAL A 223 -11.62 7.45 12.08
CA VAL A 223 -10.62 8.34 11.47
C VAL A 223 -9.26 8.28 12.17
N ASP A 224 -9.22 8.24 13.50
CA ASP A 224 -7.97 8.26 14.26
C ASP A 224 -7.28 6.90 14.23
N ALA A 225 -8.04 5.81 14.33
CA ALA A 225 -7.50 4.45 14.20
C ALA A 225 -6.97 4.20 12.78
N LEU A 226 -7.69 4.63 11.75
CA LEU A 226 -7.26 4.52 10.35
C LEU A 226 -6.03 5.39 10.07
N LYS A 227 -5.94 6.60 10.64
CA LYS A 227 -4.73 7.43 10.54
C LYS A 227 -3.49 6.72 11.08
N ASP A 228 -3.58 6.11 12.25
CA ASP A 228 -2.43 5.42 12.85
C ASP A 228 -2.05 4.19 12.02
N HIS A 229 -3.03 3.40 11.59
CA HIS A 229 -2.84 2.26 10.67
C HIS A 229 -2.13 2.66 9.37
N LEU A 230 -2.58 3.74 8.74
CA LEU A 230 -1.95 4.25 7.51
C LEU A 230 -0.53 4.75 7.77
N LYS A 231 -0.29 5.43 8.90
CA LYS A 231 1.04 5.95 9.23
C LYS A 231 2.05 4.87 9.60
N GLU A 232 1.59 3.77 10.20
CA GLU A 232 2.45 2.61 10.46
C GLU A 232 2.99 2.01 9.15
N ARG A 233 2.13 1.94 8.12
CA ARG A 233 2.49 1.33 6.83
C ARG A 233 3.10 2.30 5.80
N TRP A 234 2.69 3.56 5.84
CA TRP A 234 3.15 4.64 4.96
C TRP A 234 3.56 5.87 5.79
N PRO A 235 4.74 5.86 6.43
CA PRO A 235 5.13 6.90 7.40
C PRO A 235 5.26 8.30 6.78
N ASN A 236 5.51 8.38 5.47
CA ASN A 236 5.61 9.65 4.73
C ASN A 236 4.25 10.23 4.31
N LEU A 237 3.15 9.50 4.52
CA LEU A 237 1.81 9.97 4.19
C LEU A 237 1.34 11.02 5.21
N HIS A 238 0.87 12.16 4.73
CA HIS A 238 0.22 13.16 5.56
C HIS A 238 -1.27 12.83 5.73
N VAL A 239 -1.69 12.53 6.96
CA VAL A 239 -3.09 12.16 7.27
C VAL A 239 -3.69 13.12 8.29
N GLU A 240 -4.78 13.77 7.91
CA GLU A 240 -5.59 14.62 8.76
C GLU A 240 -6.95 13.97 9.05
N THR A 241 -7.48 14.18 10.26
CA THR A 241 -8.73 13.54 10.69
C THR A 241 -9.78 14.57 11.09
N ARG A 242 -11.01 14.35 10.64
CA ARG A 242 -12.19 15.15 10.97
C ARG A 242 -13.31 14.24 11.45
N ARG A 243 -13.76 14.46 12.68
CA ARG A 243 -14.87 13.73 13.31
C ARG A 243 -16.18 14.44 12.99
N LEU A 244 -16.49 14.56 11.70
CA LEU A 244 -17.64 15.31 11.18
C LEU A 244 -18.58 14.36 10.45
N ASP A 245 -19.87 14.63 10.56
CA ASP A 245 -20.87 14.06 9.67
C ASP A 245 -21.01 14.96 8.44
N VAL A 246 -20.80 14.42 7.24
CA VAL A 246 -20.77 15.26 6.03
C VAL A 246 -22.09 15.96 5.73
N VAL A 247 -23.21 15.41 6.22
CA VAL A 247 -24.55 15.97 6.02
C VAL A 247 -24.83 17.03 7.08
N ALA A 248 -24.71 16.68 8.36
CA ALA A 248 -24.99 17.61 9.46
C ALA A 248 -23.97 18.76 9.54
N ASP A 249 -22.71 18.48 9.22
CA ASP A 249 -21.59 19.41 9.29
C ASP A 249 -21.14 19.91 7.90
N ALA A 250 -22.03 19.87 6.90
CA ALA A 250 -21.70 20.27 5.53
C ALA A 250 -21.05 21.67 5.42
N HIS A 251 -21.43 22.59 6.31
CA HIS A 251 -20.86 23.93 6.42
C HIS A 251 -19.38 23.94 6.83
N LEU A 252 -18.94 22.97 7.65
CA LEU A 252 -17.55 22.77 8.04
C LEU A 252 -16.76 21.97 7.01
N VAL A 253 -17.41 21.02 6.33
CA VAL A 253 -16.75 20.21 5.28
C VAL A 253 -16.50 21.02 4.02
N ARG A 254 -17.40 21.96 3.67
CA ARG A 254 -17.29 22.80 2.48
C ARG A 254 -15.90 23.45 2.28
N PRO A 255 -15.34 24.22 3.25
CA PRO A 255 -14.01 24.83 3.07
C PRO A 255 -12.87 23.81 2.94
N LEU A 256 -13.04 22.57 3.45
CA LEU A 256 -12.06 21.52 3.27
C LEU A 256 -12.00 21.05 1.82
N VAL A 257 -13.18 20.92 1.19
CA VAL A 257 -13.30 20.52 -0.23
C VAL A 257 -12.58 21.49 -1.16
N ASP A 258 -12.64 22.79 -0.86
CA ASP A 258 -11.95 23.82 -1.65
C ASP A 258 -10.41 23.62 -1.65
N GLY A 259 -9.87 23.07 -0.56
CA GLY A 259 -8.43 22.89 -0.31
C GLY A 259 -7.81 21.58 -0.77
N VAL A 260 -8.56 20.71 -1.49
CA VAL A 260 -8.03 19.43 -2.00
C VAL A 260 -8.20 19.29 -3.51
N ASP A 261 -7.55 18.27 -4.09
CA ASP A 261 -7.55 18.03 -5.53
C ASP A 261 -8.70 17.10 -5.98
N LEU A 262 -9.15 16.20 -5.10
CA LEU A 262 -10.23 15.26 -5.38
C LEU A 262 -10.96 14.84 -4.10
N VAL A 263 -12.27 14.58 -4.20
CA VAL A 263 -13.09 14.10 -3.09
C VAL A 263 -13.59 12.68 -3.33
N LEU A 264 -13.43 11.80 -2.35
CA LEU A 264 -13.94 10.44 -2.35
C LEU A 264 -15.11 10.33 -1.35
N CYS A 265 -16.22 9.72 -1.74
CA CYS A 265 -17.32 9.37 -0.83
C CYS A 265 -17.56 7.86 -0.81
N ALA A 266 -17.23 7.24 0.30
CA ALA A 266 -17.52 5.85 0.64
C ALA A 266 -18.42 5.73 1.89
N ALA A 267 -19.06 6.84 2.30
CA ALA A 267 -20.05 6.85 3.36
C ALA A 267 -21.34 6.15 2.92
N ASP A 268 -21.92 5.39 3.84
CA ASP A 268 -23.17 4.68 3.61
C ASP A 268 -24.35 5.67 3.51
N GLY A 269 -25.31 5.34 2.65
CA GLY A 269 -26.54 6.11 2.47
C GLY A 269 -26.54 7.10 1.30
N ILE A 270 -27.73 7.63 1.05
CA ILE A 270 -28.01 8.50 -0.10
C ILE A 270 -27.55 9.94 0.19
N ALA A 271 -27.92 10.46 1.37
CA ALA A 271 -27.67 11.85 1.73
C ALA A 271 -26.18 12.24 1.70
N PRO A 272 -25.24 11.46 2.27
CA PRO A 272 -23.81 11.75 2.17
C PRO A 272 -23.31 11.88 0.73
N ARG A 273 -23.69 10.94 -0.14
CA ARG A 273 -23.30 10.93 -1.56
C ARG A 273 -23.84 12.15 -2.32
N ARG A 274 -25.09 12.54 -2.05
CA ARG A 274 -25.69 13.76 -2.63
C ARG A 274 -24.99 15.02 -2.14
N VAL A 275 -24.70 15.13 -0.85
CA VAL A 275 -23.98 16.28 -0.28
C VAL A 275 -22.57 16.38 -0.85
N VAL A 276 -21.79 15.28 -0.86
CA VAL A 276 -20.44 15.28 -1.44
C VAL A 276 -20.46 15.64 -2.93
N SER A 277 -21.41 15.09 -3.69
CA SER A 277 -21.58 15.44 -5.10
C SER A 277 -21.83 16.94 -5.29
N HIS A 278 -22.67 17.52 -4.43
CA HIS A 278 -22.98 18.95 -4.45
C HIS A 278 -21.77 19.81 -4.08
N LEU A 279 -21.13 19.53 -2.95
CA LEU A 279 -19.98 20.28 -2.47
C LEU A 279 -18.81 20.23 -3.46
N SER A 280 -18.52 19.06 -4.02
CA SER A 280 -17.44 18.88 -5.00
C SER A 280 -17.72 19.65 -6.29
N ARG A 281 -18.97 19.57 -6.80
CA ARG A 281 -19.37 20.32 -8.00
C ARG A 281 -19.22 21.83 -7.80
N ARG A 282 -19.69 22.34 -6.66
CA ARG A 282 -19.62 23.76 -6.30
C ARG A 282 -18.17 24.25 -6.14
N ALA A 283 -17.28 23.41 -5.63
CA ALA A 283 -15.86 23.72 -5.48
C ALA A 283 -15.04 23.55 -6.77
N GLY A 284 -15.68 23.11 -7.88
CA GLY A 284 -14.98 22.80 -9.11
C GLY A 284 -14.01 21.63 -8.98
N LYS A 285 -14.28 20.68 -8.07
CA LYS A 285 -13.43 19.51 -7.80
C LYS A 285 -14.02 18.22 -8.37
N PRO A 286 -13.21 17.33 -8.95
CA PRO A 286 -13.66 15.99 -9.27
C PRO A 286 -13.99 15.21 -7.99
N SER A 287 -14.94 14.28 -8.10
CA SER A 287 -15.27 13.38 -7.01
C SER A 287 -15.49 11.96 -7.47
N VAL A 288 -15.18 10.98 -6.62
CA VAL A 288 -15.50 9.57 -6.85
C VAL A 288 -16.41 9.10 -5.73
N LEU A 289 -17.58 8.58 -6.10
CA LEU A 289 -18.55 8.03 -5.15
C LEU A 289 -18.55 6.51 -5.30
N ALA A 290 -18.54 5.79 -4.20
CA ALA A 290 -18.61 4.34 -4.21
C ALA A 290 -19.62 3.83 -3.19
N CYS A 291 -20.37 2.80 -3.56
CA CYS A 291 -21.22 2.06 -2.64
C CYS A 291 -21.46 0.64 -3.13
N VAL A 292 -22.11 -0.14 -2.28
CA VAL A 292 -22.62 -1.46 -2.61
C VAL A 292 -24.14 -1.45 -2.47
N LEU A 293 -24.79 -2.20 -3.35
CA LEU A 293 -26.23 -2.27 -3.54
C LEU A 293 -26.70 -3.72 -3.41
N ASP A 294 -28.01 -3.90 -3.24
CA ASP A 294 -28.70 -5.20 -3.25
C ASP A 294 -28.01 -6.25 -2.38
N ASP A 295 -27.93 -5.96 -1.07
CA ASP A 295 -27.36 -6.88 -0.09
C ASP A 295 -25.92 -7.33 -0.40
N GLY A 296 -25.15 -6.59 -1.20
CA GLY A 296 -23.81 -7.02 -1.61
C GLY A 296 -23.71 -7.68 -2.98
N ALA A 297 -24.76 -7.64 -3.80
CA ALA A 297 -24.71 -8.24 -5.13
C ALA A 297 -24.06 -7.33 -6.19
N ILE A 298 -24.20 -6.01 -6.04
CA ILE A 298 -23.74 -5.04 -7.03
C ILE A 298 -22.87 -3.98 -6.36
N GLY A 299 -21.70 -3.72 -6.93
CA GLY A 299 -20.86 -2.59 -6.59
C GLY A 299 -21.06 -1.45 -7.58
N GLU A 300 -21.05 -0.23 -7.07
CA GLU A 300 -21.25 0.98 -7.85
C GLU A 300 -20.09 1.94 -7.60
N VAL A 301 -19.42 2.42 -8.66
CA VAL A 301 -18.43 3.49 -8.55
C VAL A 301 -18.68 4.55 -9.63
N ILE A 302 -18.88 5.79 -9.21
CA ILE A 302 -19.22 6.92 -10.07
C ILE A 302 -18.11 7.98 -9.96
N ARG A 303 -17.43 8.25 -11.08
CA ARG A 303 -16.56 9.42 -11.26
C ARG A 303 -17.40 10.61 -11.73
N LEU A 304 -17.37 11.69 -10.98
CA LEU A 304 -18.01 12.96 -11.33
C LEU A 304 -16.94 13.99 -11.61
N ARG A 305 -17.01 14.61 -12.80
CA ARG A 305 -16.10 15.68 -13.21
C ARG A 305 -16.85 17.02 -13.28
N PRO A 306 -16.26 18.12 -12.78
CA PRO A 306 -16.89 19.43 -12.76
C PRO A 306 -16.78 20.10 -14.15
N THR A 307 -17.34 19.46 -15.18
CA THR A 307 -17.32 19.98 -16.56
C THR A 307 -18.73 20.12 -17.12
N PRO A 308 -18.91 20.90 -18.21
CA PRO A 308 -20.18 20.97 -18.93
C PRO A 308 -20.58 19.66 -19.61
N ARG A 309 -19.64 18.69 -19.74
CA ARG A 309 -19.89 17.43 -20.43
C ARG A 309 -20.59 16.39 -19.55
N PHE A 310 -20.34 16.42 -18.24
CA PHE A 310 -20.86 15.42 -17.30
C PHE A 310 -21.66 16.10 -16.19
N GLY A 311 -22.88 15.61 -15.96
CA GLY A 311 -23.75 16.03 -14.88
C GLY A 311 -23.29 15.53 -13.51
N CYS A 312 -23.87 16.06 -12.44
CA CYS A 312 -23.67 15.56 -11.08
C CYS A 312 -24.46 14.26 -10.83
N LEU A 313 -24.36 13.71 -9.62
CA LEU A 313 -25.12 12.53 -9.20
C LEU A 313 -26.62 12.68 -9.47
N LEU A 314 -27.23 13.81 -9.09
CA LEU A 314 -28.66 14.07 -9.33
C LEU A 314 -29.05 14.12 -10.81
N CYS A 315 -28.15 14.52 -11.71
CA CYS A 315 -28.42 14.46 -13.15
C CYS A 315 -28.44 13.01 -13.63
N HIS A 316 -27.47 12.22 -13.16
CA HIS A 316 -27.37 10.82 -13.51
C HIS A 316 -28.56 10.00 -12.97
N ARG A 317 -28.93 10.18 -11.70
CA ARG A 317 -30.08 9.48 -11.10
C ARG A 317 -31.39 9.78 -11.80
N GLN A 318 -31.64 11.05 -12.17
CA GLN A 318 -32.82 11.37 -12.96
C GLN A 318 -32.80 10.66 -14.32
N HIS A 319 -31.66 10.70 -15.02
CA HIS A 319 -31.56 10.07 -16.34
C HIS A 319 -31.89 8.56 -16.29
N LEU A 320 -31.43 7.87 -15.25
CA LEU A 320 -31.78 6.47 -14.99
C LEU A 320 -33.30 6.31 -14.73
N SER A 321 -33.89 7.19 -13.90
CA SER A 321 -35.33 7.18 -13.62
C SER A 321 -36.18 7.46 -14.86
N ASP A 322 -35.81 8.43 -15.69
CA ASP A 322 -36.50 8.78 -16.93
C ASP A 322 -36.47 7.64 -17.96
N GLN A 323 -35.45 6.76 -17.87
CA GLN A 323 -35.34 5.55 -18.68
C GLN A 323 -36.11 4.35 -18.10
N GLY A 324 -36.80 4.52 -16.96
CA GLY A 324 -37.51 3.44 -16.28
C GLY A 324 -36.59 2.37 -15.70
N THR A 325 -35.32 2.67 -15.48
CA THR A 325 -34.36 1.74 -14.88
C THR A 325 -34.51 1.70 -13.35
N LEU A 326 -33.91 0.69 -12.70
CA LEU A 326 -33.90 0.53 -11.25
C LEU A 326 -33.52 1.86 -10.56
N ASP A 327 -34.23 2.23 -9.49
CA ASP A 327 -33.75 3.24 -8.55
C ASP A 327 -32.85 2.55 -7.51
N PRO A 328 -31.51 2.59 -7.67
CA PRO A 328 -30.60 1.92 -6.74
C PRO A 328 -30.58 2.58 -5.36
N GLU A 329 -31.14 3.78 -5.22
CA GLU A 329 -31.14 4.53 -3.97
C GLU A 329 -32.31 4.14 -3.06
N ALA A 330 -33.48 3.77 -3.61
CA ALA A 330 -34.67 3.43 -2.83
C ALA A 330 -34.45 2.25 -1.85
N ASP A 331 -33.63 1.26 -2.23
CA ASP A 331 -33.28 0.12 -1.40
C ASP A 331 -32.27 0.45 -0.29
N GLN A 332 -31.52 1.56 -0.40
CA GLN A 332 -30.53 1.96 0.61
C GLN A 332 -31.15 2.69 1.82
N GLU A 333 -32.34 3.26 1.70
CA GLU A 333 -33.02 3.97 2.80
C GLU A 333 -33.83 3.04 3.72
N LEU A 334 -34.04 1.79 3.34
CA LEU A 334 -34.69 0.77 4.16
C LEU A 334 -33.75 0.24 5.28
N ALA A 335 -33.37 1.08 6.25
CA ALA A 335 -33.00 0.65 7.63
C ALA A 335 -32.45 1.75 8.58
N TYR A 336 -32.11 2.97 8.13
CA TYR A 336 -31.55 3.97 9.06
C TYR A 336 -32.67 4.72 9.81
N GLY A 337 -32.91 4.33 11.08
CA GLY A 337 -33.81 5.04 12.00
C GLY A 337 -35.16 4.34 12.31
N THR A 338 -35.41 3.13 11.80
CA THR A 338 -36.69 2.42 12.00
C THR A 338 -36.71 1.46 13.20
N GLY A 339 -35.63 1.38 13.99
CA GLY A 339 -35.54 0.45 15.14
C GLY A 339 -35.46 -1.03 14.76
N GLN A 340 -35.38 -1.36 13.47
CA GLN A 340 -35.06 -2.72 13.04
C GLN A 340 -33.57 -3.00 13.29
N VAL A 341 -33.28 -4.19 13.85
CA VAL A 341 -31.90 -4.68 14.00
C VAL A 341 -31.28 -4.68 12.61
N HIS A 342 -30.20 -3.90 12.46
CA HIS A 342 -29.43 -3.81 11.23
C HIS A 342 -29.21 -5.23 10.71
N LYS A 343 -29.87 -5.63 9.61
CA LYS A 343 -29.42 -6.82 8.90
C LYS A 343 -27.96 -6.52 8.55
N PRO A 344 -27.00 -7.35 8.99
CA PRO A 344 -25.61 -7.11 8.60
C PRO A 344 -25.59 -7.04 7.08
N MET A 345 -25.05 -5.96 6.51
CA MET A 345 -24.85 -5.87 5.06
C MET A 345 -24.23 -7.19 4.60
N THR A 346 -24.93 -7.89 3.71
CA THR A 346 -24.54 -9.23 3.25
C THR A 346 -23.33 -9.22 2.31
N ALA A 347 -22.73 -8.05 2.09
CA ALA A 347 -21.50 -7.87 1.35
C ALA A 347 -20.32 -8.45 2.13
N VAL A 348 -19.58 -9.35 1.49
CA VAL A 348 -18.42 -9.99 2.09
C VAL A 348 -17.19 -9.05 2.05
N PRO A 349 -16.25 -9.20 2.99
CA PRO A 349 -15.10 -8.29 3.09
C PRO A 349 -14.26 -8.11 1.82
N PRO A 350 -13.98 -9.18 1.03
CA PRO A 350 -13.22 -9.03 -0.22
C PRO A 350 -13.92 -8.15 -1.26
N ASP A 351 -15.24 -8.21 -1.34
CA ASP A 351 -16.03 -7.41 -2.28
C ASP A 351 -15.99 -5.92 -1.92
N LEU A 352 -16.13 -5.60 -0.64
CA LEU A 352 -16.01 -4.22 -0.14
C LEU A 352 -14.59 -3.67 -0.37
N HIS A 353 -13.56 -4.50 -0.17
CA HIS A 353 -12.18 -4.16 -0.50
C HIS A 353 -11.98 -3.93 -1.99
N TYR A 354 -12.59 -4.75 -2.83
CA TYR A 354 -12.48 -4.62 -4.28
C TYR A 354 -13.09 -3.29 -4.75
N ILE A 355 -14.25 -2.92 -4.23
CA ILE A 355 -14.87 -1.61 -4.50
C ILE A 355 -14.01 -0.45 -3.99
N GLY A 356 -13.47 -0.54 -2.78
CA GLY A 356 -12.56 0.49 -2.25
C GLY A 356 -11.29 0.65 -3.08
N THR A 357 -10.70 -0.46 -3.52
CA THR A 357 -9.50 -0.46 -4.37
C THR A 357 -9.79 0.10 -5.76
N LEU A 358 -10.92 -0.28 -6.37
CA LEU A 358 -11.35 0.26 -7.65
C LEU A 358 -11.63 1.77 -7.56
N MET A 359 -12.31 2.21 -6.50
CA MET A 359 -12.55 3.62 -6.21
C MET A 359 -11.23 4.41 -6.15
N ALA A 360 -10.23 3.90 -5.43
CA ALA A 360 -8.90 4.50 -5.39
C ALA A 360 -8.24 4.52 -6.78
N LYS A 361 -8.28 3.43 -7.55
CA LYS A 361 -7.73 3.40 -8.92
C LYS A 361 -8.38 4.44 -9.82
N ILE A 362 -9.70 4.60 -9.74
CA ILE A 362 -10.47 5.62 -10.48
C ILE A 362 -10.05 7.02 -10.04
N ALA A 363 -9.87 7.27 -8.74
CA ALA A 363 -9.39 8.54 -8.23
C ALA A 363 -7.99 8.89 -8.76
N ILE A 364 -7.06 7.94 -8.69
CA ILE A 364 -5.69 8.11 -9.21
C ILE A 364 -5.68 8.36 -10.71
N ALA A 365 -6.45 7.57 -11.48
CA ALA A 365 -6.62 7.80 -12.91
C ALA A 365 -7.18 9.19 -13.20
N THR A 366 -8.09 9.68 -12.35
CA THR A 366 -8.67 11.02 -12.48
C THR A 366 -7.64 12.13 -12.24
N LEU A 367 -6.80 12.00 -11.21
CA LEU A 367 -5.72 12.95 -10.93
C LEU A 367 -4.71 12.98 -12.09
N LEU A 368 -4.23 11.81 -12.52
CA LEU A 368 -3.26 11.69 -13.60
C LEU A 368 -3.83 12.19 -14.94
N GLU A 369 -5.07 11.83 -15.29
CA GLU A 369 -5.71 12.30 -16.53
C GLU A 369 -6.03 13.80 -16.47
N SER A 370 -6.65 14.28 -15.38
CA SER A 370 -7.25 15.62 -15.34
C SER A 370 -6.26 16.72 -14.94
N LEU A 371 -5.26 16.40 -14.12
CA LEU A 371 -4.30 17.38 -13.60
C LEU A 371 -2.94 17.27 -14.27
N HIS A 372 -2.54 16.06 -14.68
CA HIS A 372 -1.26 15.84 -15.36
C HIS A 372 -1.37 15.62 -16.87
N GLY A 373 -2.58 15.51 -17.41
CA GLY A 373 -2.79 15.25 -18.84
C GLY A 373 -2.33 13.86 -19.30
N ASP A 374 -2.14 12.93 -18.37
CA ASP A 374 -1.74 11.55 -18.69
C ASP A 374 -2.95 10.77 -19.21
N HIS A 375 -3.14 10.83 -20.53
CA HIS A 375 -4.23 10.14 -21.20
C HIS A 375 -4.06 8.61 -21.26
N THR A 376 -2.93 8.05 -20.83
CA THR A 376 -2.77 6.59 -20.69
C THR A 376 -3.62 6.04 -19.54
N GLN A 377 -4.02 6.89 -18.59
CA GLN A 377 -4.88 6.53 -17.47
C GLN A 377 -6.38 6.70 -17.75
N ARG A 378 -6.77 6.96 -19.01
CA ARG A 378 -8.18 7.17 -19.37
C ARG A 378 -9.04 5.96 -18.99
N LEU A 379 -10.11 6.23 -18.25
CA LEU A 379 -11.11 5.23 -17.89
C LEU A 379 -12.06 4.95 -19.07
N PRO A 380 -12.64 3.73 -19.18
CA PRO A 380 -13.61 3.42 -20.23
C PRO A 380 -14.92 4.22 -20.13
N GLY A 381 -15.27 4.68 -18.92
CA GLY A 381 -16.45 5.47 -18.65
C GLY A 381 -16.37 6.20 -17.31
N GLU A 382 -17.44 6.92 -16.98
CA GLU A 382 -17.55 7.64 -15.70
C GLU A 382 -18.31 6.82 -14.65
N TYR A 383 -19.09 5.84 -15.08
CA TYR A 383 -19.96 5.04 -14.22
C TYR A 383 -19.61 3.56 -14.36
N ALA A 384 -19.05 2.97 -13.31
CA ALA A 384 -18.68 1.56 -13.25
C ALA A 384 -19.69 0.80 -12.39
N LEU A 385 -20.27 -0.25 -12.96
CA LEU A 385 -21.12 -1.22 -12.30
C LEU A 385 -20.40 -2.56 -12.22
N LEU A 386 -20.32 -3.13 -11.02
CA LEU A 386 -19.58 -4.35 -10.74
C LEU A 386 -20.52 -5.45 -10.25
N GLY A 387 -20.51 -6.59 -10.94
CA GLY A 387 -21.18 -7.78 -10.45
C GLY A 387 -20.33 -8.37 -9.33
N LEU A 388 -20.76 -8.25 -8.08
CA LEU A 388 -20.05 -8.85 -6.94
C LEU A 388 -20.53 -10.28 -6.71
N ARG A 389 -21.84 -10.50 -6.87
CA ARG A 389 -22.46 -11.83 -6.87
C ARG A 389 -23.39 -11.95 -8.08
N PRO A 390 -23.63 -13.16 -8.60
CA PRO A 390 -24.58 -13.35 -9.69
C PRO A 390 -26.00 -12.95 -9.24
N ALA A 391 -26.47 -11.79 -9.68
CA ALA A 391 -27.82 -11.33 -9.43
C ALA A 391 -28.71 -11.78 -10.59
N ARG A 392 -29.67 -12.68 -10.32
CA ARG A 392 -30.70 -13.01 -11.29
C ARG A 392 -31.79 -11.96 -11.15
N LEU A 393 -32.23 -11.35 -12.27
CA LEU A 393 -33.46 -10.54 -12.45
C LEU A 393 -33.33 -9.00 -12.56
N TYR A 394 -32.14 -8.40 -12.66
CA TYR A 394 -32.06 -6.96 -12.98
C TYR A 394 -32.23 -6.66 -14.48
N GLN A 395 -32.75 -5.47 -14.79
CA GLN A 395 -32.69 -4.88 -16.13
C GLN A 395 -31.44 -4.00 -16.28
N ALA A 396 -31.05 -3.72 -17.51
CA ALA A 396 -29.94 -2.81 -17.80
C ALA A 396 -30.15 -1.44 -17.13
N PRO A 397 -29.07 -0.83 -16.58
CA PRO A 397 -27.68 -1.25 -16.66
C PRO A 397 -27.18 -2.23 -15.56
N PHE A 398 -28.04 -2.62 -14.62
CA PHE A 398 -27.68 -3.40 -13.42
C PHE A 398 -27.69 -4.92 -13.65
N ASP A 399 -28.02 -5.39 -14.86
CA ASP A 399 -28.07 -6.78 -15.28
C ASP A 399 -26.67 -7.41 -15.47
N LEU A 400 -25.93 -7.55 -14.37
CA LEU A 400 -24.60 -8.17 -14.33
C LEU A 400 -24.74 -9.67 -14.04
N GLN A 401 -24.39 -10.51 -15.02
CA GLN A 401 -24.62 -11.95 -14.95
C GLN A 401 -23.47 -12.71 -14.30
N LYS A 402 -22.28 -12.09 -14.20
CA LYS A 402 -21.06 -12.74 -13.72
C LYS A 402 -20.39 -11.92 -12.62
N ALA A 403 -19.86 -12.62 -11.61
CA ALA A 403 -19.02 -12.01 -10.60
C ALA A 403 -17.71 -11.49 -11.24
N GLY A 404 -17.27 -10.31 -10.83
CA GLY A 404 -16.11 -9.60 -11.38
C GLY A 404 -16.36 -8.87 -12.71
N GLU A 405 -17.54 -9.03 -13.33
CA GLU A 405 -17.90 -8.26 -14.53
C GLU A 405 -18.01 -6.77 -14.18
N ILE A 406 -17.29 -5.93 -14.92
CA ILE A 406 -17.40 -4.48 -14.82
C ILE A 406 -18.03 -3.94 -16.10
N ARG A 407 -19.16 -3.26 -15.96
CA ARG A 407 -19.79 -2.51 -17.04
C ARG A 407 -19.53 -1.02 -16.87
N TRP A 408 -18.95 -0.41 -17.89
CA TRP A 408 -18.66 1.02 -17.91
C TRP A 408 -19.67 1.78 -18.75
N LEU A 409 -20.16 2.88 -18.21
CA LEU A 409 -21.19 3.72 -18.80
C LEU A 409 -20.77 5.19 -18.73
N SER A 410 -21.42 6.01 -19.54
CA SER A 410 -21.26 7.45 -19.49
C SER A 410 -22.24 8.09 -18.51
N ILE A 411 -21.91 9.29 -18.05
CA ILE A 411 -22.81 10.15 -17.29
C ILE A 411 -23.39 11.19 -18.26
N PRO A 412 -24.71 11.45 -18.23
CA PRO A 412 -25.34 12.44 -19.10
C PRO A 412 -24.80 13.85 -18.86
N ALA A 413 -25.03 14.76 -19.80
CA ALA A 413 -24.73 16.17 -19.60
C ALA A 413 -25.57 16.76 -18.43
N PRO A 414 -25.13 17.89 -17.83
CA PRO A 414 -25.91 18.59 -16.82
C PRO A 414 -27.33 18.92 -17.30
N ARG A 415 -28.34 18.66 -16.47
CA ARG A 415 -29.72 19.08 -16.76
C ARG A 415 -29.84 20.60 -16.54
N PRO A 416 -30.56 21.35 -17.40
CA PRO A 416 -30.74 22.79 -17.24
C PRO A 416 -31.36 23.21 -15.90
N THR A 417 -32.23 22.37 -15.34
CA THR A 417 -32.93 22.60 -14.06
C THR A 417 -32.22 22.00 -12.85
N CYS A 418 -31.00 21.45 -13.02
CA CYS A 418 -30.30 20.82 -11.92
C CYS A 418 -29.82 21.85 -10.90
N PHE A 419 -30.32 21.78 -9.67
CA PHE A 419 -29.90 22.65 -8.58
C PHE A 419 -28.38 22.63 -8.36
N THR A 420 -27.74 21.45 -8.42
CA THR A 420 -26.30 21.30 -8.19
C THR A 420 -25.45 21.78 -9.36
N CYS A 421 -25.86 21.56 -10.60
CA CYS A 421 -25.08 21.96 -11.76
C CYS A 421 -25.38 23.38 -12.24
N GLY A 422 -26.57 23.91 -11.98
CA GLY A 422 -26.99 25.26 -12.37
C GLY A 422 -26.60 26.34 -11.36
N SER A 423 -26.12 25.97 -10.17
CA SER A 423 -25.58 26.87 -9.14
C SER A 423 -24.04 26.97 -9.13
N ALA A 424 -23.37 26.22 -10.02
CA ALA A 424 -21.93 26.07 -10.08
C ALA A 424 -21.29 26.94 -11.15
#